data_AF-A0A101VXC9-F1
#
_entry.id   AF-A0A101VXC9-F1
#
_cell.length_a   1.000
_cell.length_b   1.000
_cell.length_c   1.000
_cell.angle_alpha   90.00
_cell.angle_beta   90.00
_cell.angle_gamma   90.00
#
_symmetry.space_group_name_H-M   'P 1'
#
loop_
_entity.id
_entity.type
_entity.pdbx_description
1 polymer ?
#
loop_
_entity_poly.entity_id
_entity_poly.type
_entity_poly.pdbx_seq_one_letter_code
_entity_poly.pdbx_strand_id
1 'polypeptide(L)'
;MLIDKEKCSGCGRCLPYCPYYAISMVDDVAVIDQVLCVECGNCIRHRFAKSGEKAIYSASSDSVILKKHYKKVNRCPNNAIYEPLDEIDGTPREVRRFFSNPATSHKLTGVPGRGTEEVKTNDVTGRICRGEIGIAIEMGRPCLGTNFVEVEKVTIALAKLGVEYEHDNPLTHLMEDPIKGTFKEEYKQERVISAIVECRTKLENMETILEAIKEVANELDTVFSLDLICCFDEDGTIPVLSGLEKLGMTPRANAKVNLGMGRPLVISREA
;
A
#
# COMPACT_ATOMS: atom_id res chain seq x y z
N MET A 1 4.01 10.64 -14.64
CA MET A 1 2.89 11.59 -14.89
C MET A 1 3.49 12.87 -15.43
N LEU A 2 3.02 13.35 -16.58
CA LEU A 2 3.55 14.55 -17.23
C LEU A 2 2.45 15.57 -17.55
N ILE A 3 2.88 16.80 -17.81
CA ILE A 3 2.02 17.91 -18.25
C ILE A 3 2.52 18.42 -19.60
N ASP A 4 1.63 18.38 -20.59
CA ASP A 4 1.78 19.06 -21.86
C ASP A 4 1.64 20.58 -21.63
N LYS A 5 2.77 21.28 -21.72
CA LYS A 5 2.84 22.73 -21.44
C LYS A 5 2.03 23.55 -22.44
N GLU A 6 1.93 23.11 -23.69
CA GLU A 6 1.19 23.83 -24.74
C GLU A 6 -0.32 23.75 -24.51
N LYS A 7 -0.79 22.62 -23.97
CA LYS A 7 -2.21 22.44 -23.62
C LYS A 7 -2.56 23.05 -22.26
N CYS A 8 -1.58 23.25 -21.37
CA CYS A 8 -1.84 23.70 -20.01
C CYS A 8 -2.36 25.15 -19.97
N SER A 9 -3.56 25.37 -19.43
CA SER A 9 -4.15 26.71 -19.28
C SER A 9 -3.77 27.43 -17.97
N GLY A 10 -2.87 26.86 -17.18
CA GLY A 10 -2.48 27.46 -15.90
C GLY A 10 -3.56 27.45 -14.80
N CYS A 11 -4.66 26.72 -14.98
CA CYS A 11 -5.84 26.83 -14.11
C CYS A 11 -5.65 26.35 -12.65
N GLY A 12 -4.53 25.69 -12.33
CA GLY A 12 -4.19 25.21 -10.98
C GLY A 12 -5.09 24.10 -10.41
N ARG A 13 -6.08 23.60 -11.16
CA ARG A 13 -7.10 22.67 -10.65
C ARG A 13 -6.53 21.32 -10.19
N CYS A 14 -5.38 20.91 -10.70
CA CYS A 14 -4.74 19.64 -10.35
C CYS A 14 -3.98 19.66 -9.02
N LEU A 15 -3.51 20.84 -8.56
CA LEU A 15 -2.72 21.00 -7.33
C LEU A 15 -3.38 20.36 -6.10
N PRO A 16 -4.65 20.66 -5.74
CA PRO A 16 -5.26 20.14 -4.52
C PRO A 16 -5.54 18.63 -4.53
N TYR A 17 -5.37 17.97 -5.68
CA TYR A 17 -5.62 16.54 -5.84
C TYR A 17 -4.37 15.68 -5.73
N CYS A 18 -3.18 16.28 -5.70
CA CYS A 18 -1.94 15.55 -5.50
C CYS A 18 -1.70 15.36 -3.99
N PRO A 19 -1.85 14.14 -3.43
CA PRO A 19 -1.65 13.93 -2.00
C PRO A 19 -0.19 14.11 -1.56
N TYR A 20 0.75 14.12 -2.52
CA TYR A 20 2.19 14.30 -2.29
C TYR A 20 2.68 15.71 -2.60
N TYR A 21 1.78 16.63 -2.95
CA TYR A 21 2.14 18.00 -3.34
C TYR A 21 3.19 18.07 -4.47
N ALA A 22 3.26 17.03 -5.30
CA ALA A 22 4.22 16.92 -6.40
C ALA A 22 3.88 17.82 -7.60
N ILE A 23 2.88 18.70 -7.50
CA ILE A 23 2.46 19.58 -8.58
C ILE A 23 2.60 21.02 -8.12
N SER A 24 3.34 21.83 -8.88
CA SER A 24 3.55 23.25 -8.64
C SER A 24 3.24 24.07 -9.90
N MET A 25 3.17 25.40 -9.74
CA MET A 25 3.01 26.33 -10.87
C MET A 25 4.36 26.99 -11.16
N VAL A 26 4.81 26.92 -12.41
CA VAL A 26 6.06 27.53 -12.90
C VAL A 26 5.75 28.17 -14.26
N ASP A 27 6.09 29.45 -14.43
CA ASP A 27 5.83 30.20 -15.68
C ASP A 27 4.38 30.06 -16.18
N ASP A 28 3.42 30.27 -15.28
CA ASP A 28 1.97 30.16 -15.52
C ASP A 28 1.47 28.77 -15.98
N VAL A 29 2.30 27.73 -15.99
CA VAL A 29 1.91 26.35 -16.28
C VAL A 29 2.16 25.43 -15.08
N ALA A 30 1.34 24.38 -14.96
CA ALA A 30 1.57 23.36 -13.95
C ALA A 30 2.74 22.46 -14.35
N VAL A 31 3.58 22.08 -13.38
CA VAL A 31 4.73 21.17 -13.53
C VAL A 31 4.62 20.08 -12.47
N ILE A 32 4.99 18.84 -12.84
CA ILE A 32 5.00 17.69 -11.92
C ILE A 32 6.44 17.35 -11.56
N ASP A 33 6.75 17.40 -10.27
CA ASP A 33 7.99 16.89 -9.69
C ASP A 33 8.03 15.36 -9.84
N GLN A 34 8.94 14.87 -10.69
CA GLN A 34 9.06 13.45 -10.98
C GLN A 34 9.68 12.64 -9.83
N VAL A 35 10.38 13.29 -8.89
CA VAL A 35 10.93 12.63 -7.70
C VAL A 35 9.80 12.36 -6.71
N LEU A 36 8.96 13.37 -6.42
CA LEU A 36 7.84 13.25 -5.48
C LEU A 36 6.65 12.47 -6.03
N CYS A 37 6.44 12.46 -7.35
CA CYS A 37 5.29 11.80 -7.95
C CYS A 37 5.36 10.27 -7.77
N VAL A 38 4.34 9.72 -7.12
CA VAL A 38 4.16 8.27 -6.93
C VAL A 38 3.24 7.64 -7.99
N GLU A 39 2.96 8.33 -9.10
CA GLU A 39 2.13 7.82 -10.20
C GLU A 39 0.71 7.36 -9.77
N CYS A 40 0.18 7.96 -8.69
CA CYS A 40 -1.10 7.53 -8.12
C CYS A 40 -2.28 7.76 -9.05
N GLY A 41 -2.17 8.61 -10.07
CA GLY A 41 -3.24 8.89 -11.05
C GLY A 41 -4.39 9.78 -10.56
N ASN A 42 -4.32 10.30 -9.33
CA ASN A 42 -5.38 11.16 -8.80
C ASN A 42 -5.61 12.42 -9.67
N CYS A 43 -4.53 13.09 -10.09
CA CYS A 43 -4.60 14.31 -10.90
C CYS A 43 -5.31 14.13 -12.25
N ILE A 44 -5.33 12.93 -12.83
CA ILE A 44 -6.04 12.63 -14.09
C ILE A 44 -7.44 12.01 -13.85
N ARG A 45 -7.59 11.20 -12.79
CA ARG A 45 -8.81 10.44 -12.52
C ARG A 45 -9.91 11.24 -11.83
N HIS A 46 -9.57 12.21 -10.97
CA HIS A 46 -10.56 12.79 -10.06
C HIS A 46 -11.76 13.36 -10.81
N ARG A 47 -12.91 12.72 -10.55
CA ARG A 47 -14.24 13.07 -11.06
C ARG A 47 -15.11 13.78 -10.02
N PHE A 48 -14.61 14.06 -8.80
CA PHE A 48 -15.38 14.76 -7.77
C PHE A 48 -14.48 15.57 -6.83
N ALA A 49 -14.52 16.90 -6.90
CA ALA A 49 -14.34 17.73 -5.72
C ALA A 49 -15.20 18.98 -5.77
N LYS A 50 -15.37 19.56 -4.59
CA LYS A 50 -16.07 20.80 -4.28
C LYS A 50 -15.43 21.95 -5.07
N SER A 51 -16.20 22.62 -5.91
CA SER A 51 -15.77 23.83 -6.62
C SER A 51 -15.63 24.99 -5.63
N GLY A 52 -14.40 25.43 -5.36
CA GLY A 52 -14.12 26.80 -4.95
C GLY A 52 -13.58 27.56 -6.16
N GLU A 53 -14.11 28.74 -6.44
CA GLU A 53 -13.44 29.68 -7.35
C GLU A 53 -12.09 30.04 -6.74
N LYS A 54 -10.99 29.72 -7.44
CA LYS A 54 -9.58 29.89 -7.04
C LYS A 54 -9.28 29.44 -5.59
N ALA A 55 -8.52 28.35 -5.44
CA ALA A 55 -7.87 28.08 -4.16
C ALA A 55 -6.93 29.25 -3.83
N ILE A 56 -7.34 30.11 -2.89
CA ILE A 56 -6.47 31.13 -2.31
C ILE A 56 -5.72 30.43 -1.18
N TYR A 57 -4.44 30.17 -1.41
CA TYR A 57 -3.55 29.62 -0.40
C TYR A 57 -3.12 30.78 0.51
N SER A 58 -3.70 30.90 1.71
CA SER A 58 -3.15 31.78 2.74
C SER A 58 -1.93 31.11 3.37
N ALA A 59 -0.89 31.89 3.65
CA ALA A 59 0.41 31.44 4.18
C ALA A 59 0.37 30.84 5.61
N SER A 60 -0.80 30.51 6.16
CA SER A 60 -0.99 29.89 7.46
C SER A 60 -1.80 28.61 7.31
N SER A 61 -1.26 27.52 7.84
CA SER A 61 -1.57 26.11 7.61
C SER A 61 -2.97 25.60 7.93
N ASP A 62 -3.89 26.40 8.47
CA ASP A 62 -5.06 25.81 9.14
C ASP A 62 -6.39 26.39 8.66
N SER A 63 -7.09 25.54 7.90
CA SER A 63 -8.51 25.57 7.52
C SER A 63 -8.94 26.34 6.25
N VAL A 64 -9.59 25.60 5.33
CA VAL A 64 -10.29 26.11 4.14
C VAL A 64 -11.78 26.23 4.46
N ILE A 65 -12.34 27.44 4.47
CA ILE A 65 -13.79 27.65 4.62
C ILE A 65 -14.47 27.51 3.26
N LEU A 66 -15.34 26.50 3.09
CA LEU A 66 -16.09 26.25 1.85
C LEU A 66 -17.55 26.72 1.97
N LYS A 67 -17.95 27.75 1.21
CA LYS A 67 -19.38 28.13 1.04
C LYS A 67 -20.05 27.24 -0.02
N LYS A 68 -21.27 26.78 0.27
CA LYS A 68 -22.08 25.84 -0.54
C LYS A 68 -22.52 26.44 -1.88
N HIS A 69 -22.16 25.78 -3.00
CA HIS A 69 -23.00 25.54 -4.19
C HIS A 69 -22.32 24.46 -5.07
N TYR A 70 -23.05 23.43 -5.50
CA TYR A 70 -22.49 22.24 -6.18
C TYR A 70 -22.53 22.41 -7.71
N LYS A 71 -21.36 22.51 -8.37
CA LYS A 71 -21.22 22.46 -9.84
C LYS A 71 -20.10 21.53 -10.30
N LYS A 72 -20.31 20.97 -11.50
CA LYS A 72 -19.67 19.80 -12.13
C LYS A 72 -18.14 19.92 -12.28
N VAL A 73 -17.49 18.81 -11.88
CA VAL A 73 -16.21 18.21 -12.29
C VAL A 73 -15.38 18.98 -13.30
N ASN A 74 -14.11 19.23 -13.02
CA ASN A 74 -13.14 19.49 -14.08
C ASN A 74 -11.93 18.56 -13.93
N ARG A 75 -11.92 17.52 -14.77
CA ARG A 75 -10.67 17.02 -15.36
C ARG A 75 -9.88 18.20 -15.91
N CYS A 76 -8.59 18.02 -16.19
CA CYS A 76 -7.82 19.05 -16.87
C CYS A 76 -8.63 19.55 -18.10
N PRO A 77 -9.02 20.83 -18.16
CA PRO A 77 -9.98 21.31 -19.16
C PRO A 77 -9.47 21.12 -20.59
N ASN A 78 -8.15 21.09 -20.74
CA ASN A 78 -7.46 20.93 -22.00
C ASN A 78 -6.79 19.56 -22.14
N ASN A 79 -7.07 18.61 -21.23
CA ASN A 79 -6.42 17.29 -21.18
C ASN A 79 -4.88 17.36 -21.24
N ALA A 80 -4.29 18.33 -20.55
CA ALA A 80 -2.84 18.54 -20.54
C ALA A 80 -2.07 17.50 -19.68
N ILE A 81 -2.74 16.77 -18.79
CA ILE A 81 -2.11 15.78 -17.91
C ILE A 81 -2.21 14.40 -18.55
N TYR A 82 -1.10 13.68 -18.65
CA TYR A 82 -1.07 12.33 -19.24
C TYR A 82 -0.07 11.39 -18.54
N GLU A 83 -0.30 10.09 -18.73
CA GLU A 83 0.61 9.02 -18.31
C GLU A 83 1.50 8.64 -19.52
N PRO A 84 2.83 8.85 -19.47
CA PRO A 84 3.74 8.45 -20.55
C PRO A 84 4.06 6.96 -20.43
N LEU A 85 3.08 6.09 -20.69
CA LEU A 85 3.23 4.65 -20.44
C LEU A 85 4.40 4.05 -21.23
N ASP A 86 4.62 4.47 -22.48
CA ASP A 86 5.70 3.97 -23.32
C ASP A 86 7.10 4.32 -22.79
N GLU A 87 7.23 5.39 -21.98
CA GLU A 87 8.49 5.79 -21.35
C GLU A 87 8.72 5.12 -19.99
N ILE A 88 7.64 4.64 -19.34
CA ILE A 88 7.67 4.06 -18.00
C ILE A 88 7.74 2.53 -18.04
N ASP A 89 7.16 1.91 -19.08
CA ASP A 89 7.08 0.45 -19.19
C ASP A 89 8.46 -0.22 -19.16
N GLY A 90 8.62 -1.23 -18.32
CA GLY A 90 9.89 -1.96 -18.14
C GLY A 90 10.96 -1.17 -17.38
N THR A 91 10.63 -0.01 -16.81
CA THR A 91 11.53 0.74 -15.93
C THR A 91 11.13 0.55 -14.47
N PRO A 92 12.04 0.76 -13.50
CA PRO A 92 11.70 0.70 -12.08
C PRO A 92 10.55 1.63 -11.69
N ARG A 93 10.36 2.74 -12.42
CA ARG A 93 9.29 3.71 -12.17
C ARG A 93 7.88 3.12 -12.29
N GLU A 94 7.71 2.03 -13.05
CA GLU A 94 6.41 1.40 -13.24
C GLU A 94 5.79 0.91 -11.92
N VAL A 95 6.63 0.51 -10.95
CA VAL A 95 6.16 0.01 -9.65
C VAL A 95 5.40 1.08 -8.87
N ARG A 96 5.73 2.37 -9.05
CA ARG A 96 5.02 3.48 -8.40
C ARG A 96 3.54 3.45 -8.77
N ARG A 97 3.27 3.26 -10.06
CA ARG A 97 1.92 3.18 -10.59
C ARG A 97 1.20 2.00 -9.97
N PHE A 98 1.85 0.83 -9.94
CA PHE A 98 1.25 -0.38 -9.39
C PHE A 98 0.85 -0.22 -7.91
N PHE A 99 1.77 0.22 -7.06
CA PHE A 99 1.53 0.36 -5.61
C PHE A 99 0.78 1.64 -5.19
N SER A 100 0.42 2.51 -6.14
CA SER A 100 -0.25 3.79 -5.83
C SER A 100 -1.55 4.03 -6.59
N ASN A 101 -1.75 3.40 -7.75
CA ASN A 101 -2.93 3.57 -8.58
C ASN A 101 -3.92 2.42 -8.32
N PRO A 102 -5.04 2.65 -7.62
CA PRO A 102 -6.01 1.57 -7.36
C PRO A 102 -6.75 1.07 -8.61
N ALA A 103 -6.59 1.74 -9.77
CA ALA A 103 -7.21 1.35 -11.03
C ALA A 103 -6.26 0.54 -11.93
N THR A 104 -5.12 0.07 -11.41
CA THR A 104 -4.19 -0.81 -12.14
C THR A 104 -4.13 -2.20 -11.50
N SER A 105 -3.78 -3.18 -12.32
CA SER A 105 -3.46 -4.55 -11.89
C SER A 105 -1.99 -4.85 -12.17
N HIS A 106 -1.43 -5.84 -11.48
CA HIS A 106 -0.04 -6.25 -11.67
C HIS A 106 0.07 -7.04 -12.97
N LYS A 107 1.06 -6.72 -13.82
CA LYS A 107 1.21 -7.40 -15.12
C LYS A 107 1.50 -8.91 -14.96
N LEU A 108 2.28 -9.28 -13.95
CA LEU A 108 2.71 -10.68 -13.75
C LEU A 108 1.68 -11.53 -13.00
N THR A 109 1.07 -10.99 -11.95
CA THR A 109 0.16 -11.77 -11.08
C THR A 109 -1.29 -11.63 -11.49
N GLY A 110 -1.65 -10.62 -12.29
CA GLY A 110 -3.03 -10.30 -12.63
C GLY A 110 -3.87 -9.81 -11.43
N VAL A 111 -3.30 -9.77 -10.23
CA VAL A 111 -3.99 -9.37 -9.01
C VAL A 111 -4.21 -7.85 -9.02
N PRO A 112 -5.46 -7.38 -8.86
CA PRO A 112 -5.73 -5.98 -8.61
C PRO A 112 -5.40 -5.66 -7.14
N GLY A 113 -4.62 -4.60 -6.87
CA GLY A 113 -4.31 -4.18 -5.50
C GLY A 113 -2.82 -4.01 -5.22
N ARG A 114 -2.47 -3.81 -3.94
CA ARG A 114 -1.09 -3.54 -3.46
C ARG A 114 -0.50 -4.70 -2.65
N GLY A 115 -1.23 -5.81 -2.62
CA GLY A 115 -0.98 -7.08 -1.97
C GLY A 115 -1.91 -8.11 -2.63
N THR A 116 -1.99 -9.31 -2.05
CA THR A 116 -2.95 -10.32 -2.47
C THR A 116 -4.35 -10.02 -1.91
N GLU A 117 -5.30 -10.91 -2.16
CA GLU A 117 -6.55 -10.91 -1.41
C GLU A 117 -6.35 -11.35 0.06
N GLU A 118 -5.12 -11.63 0.51
CA GLU A 118 -4.73 -11.96 1.89
C GLU A 118 -5.62 -13.08 2.46
N VAL A 119 -6.07 -12.92 3.72
CA VAL A 119 -7.04 -13.79 4.39
C VAL A 119 -8.43 -13.76 3.72
N LYS A 120 -8.74 -12.75 2.89
CA LYS A 120 -10.10 -12.58 2.34
C LYS A 120 -10.52 -13.78 1.50
N THR A 121 -9.57 -14.49 0.90
CA THR A 121 -9.81 -15.72 0.12
C THR A 121 -9.47 -17.01 0.88
N ASN A 122 -9.01 -16.92 2.13
CA ASN A 122 -8.60 -18.11 2.91
C ASN A 122 -9.73 -19.14 3.07
N ASP A 123 -10.99 -18.69 2.99
CA ASP A 123 -12.19 -19.54 3.01
C ASP A 123 -12.21 -20.60 1.90
N VAL A 124 -11.47 -20.36 0.81
CA VAL A 124 -11.32 -21.28 -0.33
C VAL A 124 -9.87 -21.71 -0.49
N THR A 125 -8.90 -20.80 -0.30
CA THR A 125 -7.50 -21.06 -0.65
C THR A 125 -6.74 -21.87 0.39
N GLY A 126 -7.05 -21.74 1.69
CA GLY A 126 -6.24 -22.35 2.74
C GLY A 126 -4.79 -21.85 2.78
N ARG A 127 -4.55 -20.57 2.42
CA ARG A 127 -3.22 -19.93 2.48
C ARG A 127 -2.61 -20.04 3.89
N ILE A 128 -3.42 -19.77 4.92
CA ILE A 128 -3.08 -19.92 6.34
C ILE A 128 -3.88 -21.09 6.92
N CYS A 129 -3.17 -22.02 7.55
CA CYS A 129 -3.74 -23.21 8.17
C CYS A 129 -3.75 -23.10 9.71
N ARG A 130 -4.45 -24.04 10.37
CA ARG A 130 -4.34 -24.22 11.82
C ARG A 130 -2.90 -24.54 12.21
N GLY A 131 -2.47 -24.01 13.36
CA GLY A 131 -1.08 -24.09 13.82
C GLY A 131 -0.13 -23.08 13.17
N GLU A 132 -0.63 -22.23 12.28
CA GLU A 132 0.11 -21.14 11.65
C GLU A 132 -0.49 -19.78 11.95
N ILE A 133 0.29 -18.75 11.65
CA ILE A 133 -0.17 -17.37 11.55
C ILE A 133 0.19 -16.81 10.18
N GLY A 134 -0.67 -15.93 9.67
CA GLY A 134 -0.35 -15.02 8.58
C GLY A 134 -0.15 -13.62 9.13
N ILE A 135 0.72 -12.86 8.49
CA ILE A 135 1.04 -11.48 8.84
C ILE A 135 0.93 -10.65 7.57
N ALA A 136 0.21 -9.53 7.66
CA ALA A 136 0.24 -8.49 6.64
C ALA A 136 0.67 -7.16 7.27
N ILE A 137 1.63 -6.48 6.65
CA ILE A 137 2.15 -5.18 7.09
C ILE A 137 1.94 -4.19 5.95
N GLU A 138 0.92 -3.35 6.05
CA GLU A 138 0.65 -2.29 5.07
C GLU A 138 1.47 -1.04 5.40
N MET A 139 2.59 -0.89 4.71
CA MET A 139 3.54 0.23 4.84
C MET A 139 2.98 1.49 4.16
N GLY A 140 3.16 2.68 4.74
CA GLY A 140 2.83 3.99 4.16
C GLY A 140 1.41 4.54 4.40
N ARG A 141 0.51 3.78 5.05
CA ARG A 141 -0.87 4.23 5.37
C ARG A 141 -0.92 5.42 6.35
N PRO A 142 -1.96 6.27 6.33
CA PRO A 142 -3.08 6.28 5.39
C PRO A 142 -2.72 6.86 4.02
N CYS A 143 -1.72 7.74 3.93
CA CYS A 143 -1.22 8.37 2.69
C CYS A 143 0.19 8.98 2.90
N LEU A 144 0.95 8.57 3.92
CA LEU A 144 2.30 9.08 4.16
C LEU A 144 3.24 8.63 3.02
N GLY A 145 3.03 7.43 2.51
CA GLY A 145 3.89 6.78 1.54
C GLY A 145 5.09 6.08 2.18
N THR A 146 5.75 5.26 1.38
CA THR A 146 6.98 4.55 1.77
C THR A 146 7.90 4.41 0.57
N ASN A 147 9.18 4.19 0.85
CA ASN A 147 10.16 3.74 -0.13
C ASN A 147 10.46 2.26 0.10
N PHE A 148 10.92 1.52 -0.92
CA PHE A 148 11.22 0.10 -0.76
C PHE A 148 12.40 -0.18 0.15
N VAL A 149 13.31 0.77 0.37
CA VAL A 149 14.35 0.66 1.42
C VAL A 149 13.75 0.50 2.82
N GLU A 150 12.63 1.17 3.12
CA GLU A 150 11.93 1.02 4.40
C GLU A 150 11.17 -0.30 4.47
N VAL A 151 10.62 -0.77 3.34
CA VAL A 151 10.00 -2.10 3.24
C VAL A 151 11.05 -3.20 3.44
N GLU A 152 12.25 -3.03 2.87
CA GLU A 152 13.36 -3.97 2.97
C GLU A 152 13.83 -4.18 4.41
N LYS A 153 13.85 -3.12 5.24
CA LYS A 153 14.17 -3.25 6.67
C LYS A 153 13.24 -4.26 7.37
N VAL A 154 11.94 -4.13 7.12
CA VAL A 154 10.92 -5.05 7.68
C VAL A 154 11.11 -6.45 7.13
N THR A 155 11.30 -6.61 5.82
CA THR A 155 11.42 -7.94 5.22
C THR A 155 12.71 -8.65 5.61
N ILE A 156 13.84 -7.95 5.75
CA ILE A 156 15.07 -8.55 6.27
C ILE A 156 14.89 -9.00 7.73
N ALA A 157 14.23 -8.17 8.56
CA ALA A 157 13.99 -8.51 9.96
C ALA A 157 13.15 -9.80 10.10
N LEU A 158 12.08 -9.91 9.31
CA LEU A 158 11.22 -11.10 9.30
C LEU A 158 11.92 -12.32 8.68
N ALA A 159 12.70 -12.13 7.61
CA ALA A 159 13.42 -13.21 6.93
C ALA A 159 14.44 -13.91 7.84
N LYS A 160 15.12 -13.17 8.73
CA LYS A 160 16.02 -13.72 9.76
C LYS A 160 15.32 -14.69 10.72
N LEU A 161 14.00 -14.57 10.85
CA LEU A 161 13.15 -15.41 11.70
C LEU A 161 12.49 -16.56 10.93
N GLY A 162 12.84 -16.75 9.65
CA GLY A 162 12.40 -17.89 8.86
C GLY A 162 10.93 -17.83 8.44
N VAL A 163 10.38 -16.64 8.19
CA VAL A 163 9.03 -16.51 7.59
C VAL A 163 9.03 -16.97 6.13
N GLU A 164 7.86 -17.39 5.67
CA GLU A 164 7.61 -17.66 4.25
C GLU A 164 6.82 -16.49 3.63
N TYR A 165 7.41 -15.77 2.68
CA TYR A 165 6.71 -14.71 1.94
C TYR A 165 5.67 -15.28 0.99
N GLU A 166 4.54 -14.57 0.87
CA GLU A 166 3.47 -14.94 -0.03
C GLU A 166 3.93 -14.82 -1.50
N HIS A 167 4.01 -15.96 -2.18
CA HIS A 167 4.52 -16.04 -3.56
C HIS A 167 3.73 -15.19 -4.54
N ASP A 168 2.40 -15.15 -4.39
CA ASP A 168 1.53 -14.41 -5.33
C ASP A 168 1.47 -12.91 -5.02
N ASN A 169 2.13 -12.45 -3.96
CA ASN A 169 2.17 -11.04 -3.61
C ASN A 169 3.06 -10.30 -4.62
N PRO A 170 2.57 -9.23 -5.28
CA PRO A 170 3.37 -8.37 -6.15
C PRO A 170 4.70 -7.91 -5.57
N LEU A 171 4.75 -7.65 -4.26
CA LEU A 171 5.95 -7.26 -3.54
C LEU A 171 7.04 -8.32 -3.61
N THR A 172 6.67 -9.60 -3.49
CA THR A 172 7.60 -10.74 -3.53
C THR A 172 8.31 -10.84 -4.89
N HIS A 173 7.66 -10.42 -5.98
CA HIS A 173 8.29 -10.38 -7.30
C HIS A 173 9.34 -9.27 -7.48
N LEU A 174 9.37 -8.27 -6.60
CA LEU A 174 10.40 -7.25 -6.56
C LEU A 174 11.62 -7.66 -5.73
N MET A 175 11.53 -8.75 -4.97
CA MET A 175 12.63 -9.28 -4.18
C MET A 175 13.73 -9.83 -5.09
N GLU A 176 14.99 -9.59 -4.70
CA GLU A 176 16.17 -10.27 -5.24
C GLU A 176 16.30 -11.66 -4.62
N ASP A 177 16.09 -11.75 -3.30
CA ASP A 177 16.21 -13.00 -2.54
C ASP A 177 15.13 -13.02 -1.43
N PRO A 178 14.02 -13.75 -1.65
CA PRO A 178 12.96 -13.88 -0.66
C PRO A 178 13.40 -14.54 0.65
N ILE A 179 14.42 -15.40 0.64
CA ILE A 179 14.94 -16.06 1.85
C ILE A 179 15.68 -15.05 2.72
N LYS A 180 16.35 -14.07 2.10
CA LYS A 180 17.00 -12.97 2.82
C LYS A 180 16.09 -11.77 3.04
N GLY A 181 14.95 -11.71 2.35
CA GLY A 181 14.04 -10.56 2.37
C GLY A 181 14.60 -9.32 1.68
N THR A 182 15.55 -9.46 0.75
CA THR A 182 16.19 -8.32 0.06
C THR A 182 15.52 -8.00 -1.27
N PHE A 183 15.50 -6.72 -1.64
CA PHE A 183 14.95 -6.20 -2.89
C PHE A 183 16.03 -5.95 -3.94
N LYS A 184 15.65 -6.02 -5.22
CA LYS A 184 16.52 -5.57 -6.32
C LYS A 184 16.85 -4.09 -6.14
N GLU A 185 18.13 -3.74 -6.32
CA GLU A 185 18.64 -2.38 -6.08
C GLU A 185 17.88 -1.30 -6.86
N GLU A 186 17.44 -1.63 -8.07
CA GLU A 186 16.71 -0.70 -8.96
C GLU A 186 15.37 -0.21 -8.38
N TYR A 187 14.74 -0.95 -7.47
CA TYR A 187 13.46 -0.54 -6.85
C TYR A 187 13.62 0.17 -5.51
N LYS A 188 14.77 0.06 -4.82
CA LYS A 188 14.90 0.50 -3.41
C LYS A 188 14.50 1.96 -3.17
N GLN A 189 14.82 2.82 -4.13
CA GLN A 189 14.56 4.26 -4.05
C GLN A 189 13.17 4.67 -4.57
N GLU A 190 12.40 3.74 -5.13
CA GLU A 190 11.06 4.03 -5.64
C GLU A 190 10.09 4.30 -4.49
N ARG A 191 9.33 5.39 -4.60
CA ARG A 191 8.35 5.82 -3.59
C ARG A 191 6.93 5.46 -4.03
N VAL A 192 6.15 4.91 -3.11
CA VAL A 192 4.79 4.42 -3.35
C VAL A 192 3.82 4.89 -2.26
N ILE A 193 2.50 4.80 -2.51
CA ILE A 193 1.47 5.09 -1.49
C ILE A 193 1.48 4.05 -0.38
N SER A 194 1.32 2.78 -0.75
CA SER A 194 1.47 1.69 0.20
C SER A 194 1.94 0.42 -0.48
N ALA A 195 2.65 -0.40 0.30
CA ALA A 195 3.09 -1.72 -0.09
C ALA A 195 2.76 -2.67 1.07
N ILE A 196 2.19 -3.83 0.76
CA ILE A 196 1.77 -4.80 1.76
C ILE A 196 2.78 -5.93 1.77
N VAL A 197 3.52 -6.09 2.87
CA VAL A 197 4.33 -7.26 3.12
C VAL A 197 3.40 -8.36 3.61
N GLU A 198 3.38 -9.51 2.94
CA GLU A 198 2.61 -10.68 3.38
C GLU A 198 3.51 -11.88 3.57
N CYS A 199 3.42 -12.50 4.75
CA CYS A 199 4.15 -13.72 5.04
C CYS A 199 3.37 -14.62 6.01
N ARG A 200 3.82 -15.86 6.15
CA ARG A 200 3.32 -16.81 7.14
C ARG A 200 4.44 -17.44 7.93
N THR A 201 4.10 -17.97 9.09
CA THR A 201 4.99 -18.81 9.92
C THR A 201 4.17 -19.68 10.86
N LYS A 202 4.83 -20.53 11.64
CA LYS A 202 4.19 -21.33 12.69
C LYS A 202 3.70 -20.45 13.84
N LEU A 203 2.60 -20.84 14.46
CA LEU A 203 2.00 -20.14 15.60
C LEU A 203 2.99 -19.96 16.77
N GLU A 204 3.86 -20.93 17.00
CA GLU A 204 4.90 -20.89 18.05
C GLU A 204 5.88 -19.73 17.89
N ASN A 205 6.07 -19.21 16.67
CA ASN A 205 6.96 -18.09 16.39
C ASN A 205 6.27 -16.72 16.54
N MET A 206 4.97 -16.68 16.82
CA MET A 206 4.18 -15.45 16.83
C MET A 206 4.77 -14.37 17.74
N GLU A 207 5.10 -14.72 18.98
CA GLU A 207 5.58 -13.75 19.96
C GLU A 207 6.88 -13.09 19.48
N THR A 208 7.86 -13.90 19.08
CA THR A 208 9.15 -13.46 18.52
C THR A 208 8.99 -12.56 17.29
N ILE A 209 8.08 -12.90 16.38
CA ILE A 209 7.85 -12.13 15.17
C ILE A 209 7.24 -10.77 15.50
N LEU A 210 6.22 -10.73 16.37
CA LEU A 210 5.56 -9.48 16.75
C LEU A 210 6.50 -8.56 17.53
N GLU A 211 7.42 -9.10 18.32
CA GLU A 211 8.49 -8.35 18.97
C GLU A 211 9.46 -7.75 17.94
N ALA A 212 9.94 -8.55 16.98
CA ALA A 212 10.81 -8.05 15.91
C ALA A 212 10.14 -6.96 15.05
N ILE A 213 8.83 -7.06 14.81
CA ILE A 213 8.04 -6.02 14.13
C ILE A 213 7.99 -4.73 14.96
N LYS A 214 7.83 -4.83 16.29
CA LYS A 214 7.88 -3.66 17.18
C LYS A 214 9.26 -3.02 17.22
N GLU A 215 10.32 -3.82 17.21
CA GLU A 215 11.70 -3.33 17.20
C GLU A 215 11.99 -2.57 15.92
N VAL A 216 11.77 -3.20 14.75
CA VAL A 216 12.04 -2.57 13.45
C VAL A 216 11.19 -1.32 13.26
N ALA A 217 9.97 -1.25 13.83
CA ALA A 217 9.12 -0.07 13.76
C ALA A 217 9.79 1.21 14.28
N ASN A 218 10.74 1.11 15.24
CA ASN A 218 11.47 2.26 15.77
C ASN A 218 12.56 2.78 14.82
N GLU A 219 12.90 2.03 13.77
CA GLU A 219 13.96 2.33 12.80
C GLU A 219 13.41 2.82 11.44
N LEU A 220 12.09 2.86 11.28
CA LEU A 220 11.42 3.20 10.03
C LEU A 220 11.21 4.71 9.89
N ASP A 221 11.48 5.23 8.69
CA ASP A 221 11.07 6.57 8.25
C ASP A 221 9.73 6.50 7.48
N THR A 222 8.78 5.75 8.05
CA THR A 222 7.41 5.63 7.57
C THR A 222 6.55 5.06 8.70
N VAL A 223 5.28 4.80 8.42
CA VAL A 223 4.35 4.16 9.33
C VAL A 223 3.75 2.93 8.66
N PHE A 224 3.21 2.01 9.45
CA PHE A 224 2.48 0.86 8.90
C PHE A 224 1.25 0.51 9.74
N SER A 225 0.37 -0.28 9.13
CA SER A 225 -0.69 -1.02 9.83
C SER A 225 -0.35 -2.51 9.82
N LEU A 226 -0.56 -3.18 10.95
CA LEU A 226 -0.28 -4.60 11.13
C LEU A 226 -1.59 -5.38 11.22
N ASP A 227 -1.70 -6.41 10.39
CA ASP A 227 -2.76 -7.40 10.44
C ASP A 227 -2.17 -8.75 10.84
N LEU A 228 -2.83 -9.42 11.79
CA LEU A 228 -2.51 -10.77 12.23
C LEU A 228 -3.66 -11.70 11.84
N ILE A 229 -3.32 -12.81 11.20
CA ILE A 229 -4.26 -13.76 10.61
C ILE A 229 -4.06 -15.12 11.28
N CYS A 230 -5.15 -15.75 11.71
CA CYS A 230 -5.11 -17.10 12.25
C CYS A 230 -6.40 -17.86 11.90
N CYS A 231 -6.33 -19.19 11.95
CA CYS A 231 -7.53 -20.02 11.97
C CYS A 231 -8.08 -20.11 13.41
N PHE A 232 -9.39 -20.30 13.51
CA PHE A 232 -9.99 -20.76 14.75
C PHE A 232 -9.59 -22.21 15.01
N ASP A 233 -9.37 -22.54 16.29
CA ASP A 233 -9.23 -23.92 16.72
C ASP A 233 -10.57 -24.66 16.61
N GLU A 234 -10.55 -25.98 16.73
CA GLU A 234 -11.75 -26.82 16.55
C GLU A 234 -12.83 -26.54 17.59
N ASP A 235 -12.44 -26.09 18.78
CA ASP A 235 -13.33 -25.68 19.86
C ASP A 235 -13.89 -24.26 19.70
N GLY A 236 -13.53 -23.56 18.60
CA GLY A 236 -13.97 -22.19 18.31
C GLY A 236 -13.17 -21.11 19.05
N THR A 237 -12.06 -21.46 19.68
CA THR A 237 -11.15 -20.47 20.28
C THR A 237 -10.25 -19.81 19.24
N ILE A 238 -9.72 -18.63 19.60
CA ILE A 238 -8.78 -17.87 18.78
C ILE A 238 -7.38 -18.03 19.40
N PRO A 239 -6.48 -18.81 18.77
CA PRO A 239 -5.24 -19.26 19.42
C PRO A 239 -4.23 -18.14 19.72
N VAL A 240 -4.35 -17.01 19.03
CA VAL A 240 -3.40 -15.89 19.15
C VAL A 240 -3.67 -14.96 20.33
N LEU A 241 -4.85 -15.02 20.96
CA LEU A 241 -5.29 -14.02 21.95
C LEU A 241 -4.39 -13.96 23.18
N SER A 242 -3.99 -15.10 23.72
CA SER A 242 -3.16 -15.17 24.92
C SER A 242 -1.76 -14.60 24.69
N GLY A 243 -1.15 -14.87 23.52
CA GLY A 243 0.14 -14.29 23.16
C GLY A 243 0.06 -12.78 22.90
N LEU A 244 -1.03 -12.31 22.28
CA LEU A 244 -1.28 -10.87 22.13
C LEU A 244 -1.41 -10.15 23.47
N GLU A 245 -2.10 -10.76 24.45
CA GLU A 245 -2.23 -10.21 25.80
C GLU A 245 -0.87 -10.07 26.49
N LYS A 246 -0.01 -11.09 26.44
CA LYS A 246 1.37 -11.02 26.98
C LYS A 246 2.18 -9.88 26.37
N LEU A 247 2.01 -9.65 25.07
CA LEU A 247 2.68 -8.58 24.33
C LEU A 247 2.05 -7.19 24.56
N GLY A 248 0.98 -7.09 25.35
CA GLY A 248 0.24 -5.85 25.57
C GLY A 248 -0.45 -5.33 24.30
N MET A 249 -0.77 -6.21 23.34
CA MET A 249 -1.40 -5.86 22.08
C MET A 249 -2.89 -6.17 22.13
N THR A 250 -3.73 -5.13 22.11
CA THR A 250 -5.19 -5.31 22.15
C THR A 250 -5.75 -5.50 20.73
N PRO A 251 -6.35 -6.67 20.40
CA PRO A 251 -7.01 -6.85 19.13
C PRO A 251 -8.23 -5.93 18.99
N ARG A 252 -8.54 -5.52 17.77
CA ARG A 252 -9.75 -4.72 17.48
C ARG A 252 -10.97 -5.64 17.44
N ALA A 253 -12.11 -5.14 17.94
CA ALA A 253 -13.37 -5.89 17.95
C ALA A 253 -13.88 -6.25 16.53
N ASN A 254 -13.50 -5.47 15.53
CA ASN A 254 -13.91 -5.69 14.14
C ASN A 254 -12.79 -6.44 13.40
N ALA A 255 -12.91 -7.76 13.32
CA ALA A 255 -12.06 -8.59 12.48
C ALA A 255 -12.80 -9.02 11.20
N LYS A 256 -12.05 -9.26 10.13
CA LYS A 256 -12.60 -9.97 8.97
C LYS A 256 -12.60 -11.47 9.30
N VAL A 257 -13.79 -12.06 9.33
CA VAL A 257 -13.97 -13.48 9.65
C VAL A 257 -14.42 -14.22 8.41
N ASN A 258 -13.66 -15.25 8.03
CA ASN A 258 -14.05 -16.23 7.03
C ASN A 258 -14.93 -17.29 7.71
N LEU A 259 -16.14 -17.52 7.19
CA LEU A 259 -17.16 -18.35 7.85
C LEU A 259 -16.98 -19.87 7.60
N GLY A 260 -16.01 -20.27 6.79
CA GLY A 260 -15.79 -21.66 6.37
C GLY A 260 -16.71 -22.12 5.23
N MET A 261 -17.55 -21.24 4.66
CA MET A 261 -18.53 -21.62 3.65
C MET A 261 -17.90 -21.98 2.31
N GLY A 262 -16.73 -21.41 2.01
CA GLY A 262 -15.95 -21.69 0.82
C GLY A 262 -15.27 -23.06 0.80
N ARG A 263 -15.20 -23.75 1.95
CA ARG A 263 -14.52 -25.05 2.15
C ARG A 263 -13.05 -24.99 1.66
N PRO A 264 -12.11 -24.58 2.52
CA PRO A 264 -10.74 -24.34 2.10
C PRO A 264 -10.10 -25.63 1.55
N LEU A 265 -9.27 -25.49 0.52
CA LEU A 265 -8.55 -26.61 -0.09
C LEU A 265 -7.66 -27.37 0.91
N VAL A 266 -7.17 -26.66 1.94
CA VAL A 266 -6.39 -27.20 3.05
C VAL A 266 -6.67 -26.37 4.30
N ILE A 267 -6.79 -27.03 5.46
CA ILE A 267 -6.99 -26.36 6.77
C ILE A 267 -5.89 -26.71 7.78
N SER A 268 -5.13 -27.76 7.51
CA SER A 268 -4.01 -28.25 8.32
C SER A 268 -2.91 -28.72 7.36
N ARG A 269 -1.65 -28.35 7.63
CA ARG A 269 -0.49 -28.91 6.92
C ARG A 269 0.12 -30.01 7.80
N GLU A 270 0.46 -31.16 7.21
CA GLU A 270 1.23 -32.17 7.94
C GLU A 270 2.61 -31.60 8.27
N ALA A 271 3.13 -31.96 9.45
CA ALA A 271 4.36 -31.41 10.03
C ALA A 271 5.62 -31.92 9.34
#